data_AF-A0A1G2QZR2-F1
#
_entry.id   AF-A0A1G2QZR2-F1
#
_cell.length_a   1.000
_cell.length_b   1.000
_cell.length_c   1.000
_cell.angle_alpha   90.00
_cell.angle_beta   90.00
_cell.angle_gamma   90.00
#
_symmetry.space_group_name_H-M   'P 1'
#
loop_
_entity.id
_entity.type
_entity.pdbx_description
1 polymer ?
#
loop_
_entity_poly.entity_id
_entity_poly.type
_entity_poly.pdbx_seq_one_letter_code
_entity_poly.pdbx_strand_id
1 'polypeptide(L)'
;MKKNLKVPKVKSEDRERDFWAKVNLADYFESSDFEKASFPNLKPTSRAISLRIPDHILTRLKERANEINVPYQSLMKEYIAEGIVRDRSNSTYKA
;
A
#
# COMPACT_ATOMS: atom_id res chain seq x y z
N MET A 1 25.66 -5.23 12.64
CA MET A 1 25.92 -5.65 11.24
C MET A 1 26.77 -6.92 11.23
N LYS A 2 26.35 -7.96 10.49
CA LYS A 2 27.05 -9.26 10.41
C LYS A 2 28.16 -9.31 9.36
N LYS A 3 27.97 -8.64 8.21
CA LYS A 3 28.92 -8.64 7.08
C LYS A 3 28.80 -7.36 6.25
N ASN A 4 29.92 -6.86 5.72
CA ASN A 4 29.91 -5.70 4.82
C ASN A 4 29.25 -6.03 3.47
N LEU A 5 28.08 -5.44 3.23
CA LEU A 5 27.39 -5.50 1.94
C LEU A 5 28.04 -4.50 0.96
N LYS A 6 28.57 -5.00 -0.16
CA LYS A 6 29.10 -4.15 -1.25
C LYS A 6 27.96 -3.76 -2.19
N VAL A 7 27.38 -2.59 -1.99
CA VAL A 7 26.34 -2.05 -2.88
C VAL A 7 27.00 -1.50 -4.15
N PRO A 8 26.61 -1.96 -5.36
CA PRO A 8 27.15 -1.44 -6.60
C PRO A 8 26.68 0.00 -6.87
N LYS A 9 27.54 0.85 -7.43
CA LYS A 9 27.13 2.16 -7.95
C LYS A 9 26.32 1.97 -9.24
N VAL A 10 25.00 1.94 -9.12
CA VAL A 10 24.08 1.79 -10.25
C VAL A 10 23.68 3.14 -10.83
N LYS A 11 23.49 3.18 -12.16
CA LYS A 11 23.11 4.40 -12.90
C LYS A 11 21.59 4.52 -13.14
N SER A 12 20.81 3.49 -12.79
CA SER A 12 19.38 3.37 -13.11
C SER A 12 18.67 2.61 -11.98
N GLU A 13 17.47 3.07 -11.64
CA GLU A 13 16.62 2.49 -10.58
C GLU A 13 16.25 1.03 -10.85
N ASP A 14 15.97 0.67 -12.11
CA ASP A 14 15.57 -0.70 -12.48
C ASP A 14 16.67 -1.71 -12.13
N ARG A 15 17.94 -1.36 -12.39
CA ARG A 15 19.09 -2.21 -12.03
C ARG A 15 19.30 -2.30 -10.52
N GLU A 16 18.94 -1.26 -9.79
CA GLU A 16 18.98 -1.29 -8.33
C GLU A 16 17.94 -2.26 -7.78
N ARG A 17 16.72 -2.19 -8.31
CA ARG A 17 15.60 -3.07 -7.95
C ARG A 17 15.94 -4.55 -8.21
N ASP A 18 16.53 -4.85 -9.36
CA ASP A 18 16.96 -6.22 -9.70
C ASP A 18 18.07 -6.75 -8.78
N PHE A 19 18.97 -5.87 -8.32
CA PHE A 19 20.00 -6.23 -7.35
C PHE A 19 19.37 -6.56 -5.99
N TRP A 20 18.52 -5.67 -5.47
CA TRP A 20 17.86 -5.88 -4.17
C TRP A 20 16.93 -7.09 -4.15
N ALA A 21 16.30 -7.44 -5.29
CA ALA A 21 15.48 -8.64 -5.40
C ALA A 21 16.26 -9.95 -5.21
N LYS A 22 17.58 -9.94 -5.49
CA LYS A 22 18.46 -11.12 -5.39
C LYS A 22 19.23 -11.20 -4.08
N VAL A 23 19.38 -10.08 -3.35
CA VAL A 23 20.15 -10.03 -2.11
C VAL A 23 19.25 -10.33 -0.92
N ASN A 24 19.61 -11.34 -0.13
CA ASN A 24 18.99 -11.60 1.16
C ASN A 24 19.64 -10.72 2.24
N LEU A 25 18.85 -9.80 2.82
CA LEU A 25 19.33 -8.86 3.85
C LEU A 25 19.63 -9.54 5.20
N ALA A 26 19.03 -10.70 5.49
CA ALA A 26 19.22 -11.42 6.74
C ALA A 26 20.66 -11.95 6.93
N ASP A 27 21.39 -12.12 5.83
CA ASP A 27 22.79 -12.57 5.82
C ASP A 27 23.78 -11.45 6.18
N TYR A 28 23.34 -10.19 6.13
CA TYR A 28 24.20 -9.01 6.30
C TYR A 28 23.82 -8.16 7.52
N PHE A 29 22.54 -8.13 7.89
CA PHE A 29 21.99 -7.25 8.94
C PHE A 29 21.35 -8.04 10.10
N GLU A 30 21.41 -7.48 11.30
CA GLU A 30 20.67 -7.93 12.48
C GLU A 30 19.48 -7.01 12.75
N SER A 31 18.48 -7.49 13.49
CA SER A 31 17.28 -6.70 13.81
C SER A 31 17.60 -5.35 14.47
N SER A 32 18.72 -5.26 15.20
CA SER A 32 19.23 -4.04 15.83
C SER A 32 19.82 -3.01 14.85
N ASP A 33 20.15 -3.43 13.62
CA ASP A 33 20.70 -2.56 12.58
C ASP A 33 19.61 -1.80 11.79
N PHE A 34 18.34 -2.16 11.95
CA PHE A 34 17.23 -1.56 11.19
C PHE A 34 16.64 -0.36 11.93
N GLU A 35 16.48 0.75 11.21
CA GLU A 35 15.83 1.96 11.72
C GLU A 35 14.42 2.11 11.14
N LYS A 36 13.53 2.75 11.90
CA LYS A 36 12.18 3.09 11.45
C LYS A 36 12.27 4.24 10.44
N ALA A 37 12.18 3.92 9.16
CA ALA A 37 12.03 4.93 8.11
C ALA A 37 10.57 5.41 8.01
N SER A 38 10.39 6.73 7.98
CA SER A 38 9.13 7.36 7.56
C SER A 38 9.35 7.98 6.19
N PHE A 39 8.42 7.74 5.26
CA PHE A 39 8.47 8.29 3.92
C PHE A 39 7.38 9.35 3.72
N PRO A 40 7.47 10.51 4.40
CA PRO A 40 6.41 11.51 4.41
C PRO A 40 6.14 12.11 3.02
N ASN A 41 7.11 12.01 2.10
CA ASN A 41 7.07 12.62 0.78
C ASN A 41 6.67 11.66 -0.35
N LEU A 42 6.42 10.37 -0.06
CA LEU A 42 5.86 9.46 -1.05
C LEU A 42 4.40 9.85 -1.28
N LYS A 43 4.11 10.54 -2.39
CA LYS A 43 2.73 10.79 -2.80
C LYS A 43 2.05 9.44 -3.09
N PRO A 44 0.93 9.10 -2.44
CA PRO A 44 0.10 7.99 -2.89
C PRO A 44 -0.35 8.32 -4.32
N THR A 45 0.07 7.49 -5.27
CA THR A 45 -0.28 7.67 -6.67
C THR A 45 -1.77 7.38 -6.83
N SER A 46 -2.51 8.35 -7.38
CA SER A 46 -3.93 8.19 -7.67
C SER A 46 -4.10 7.94 -9.17
N ARG A 47 -4.82 6.87 -9.53
CA ARG A 47 -5.16 6.56 -10.92
C ARG A 47 -6.65 6.75 -11.13
N ALA A 48 -7.04 7.54 -12.12
CA ALA A 48 -8.44 7.65 -12.54
C ALA A 48 -8.88 6.33 -13.19
N ILE A 49 -10.03 5.82 -12.75
CA ILE A 49 -10.66 4.61 -13.30
C ILE A 49 -12.12 4.90 -13.60
N SER A 50 -12.66 4.24 -14.62
CA SER A 50 -14.11 4.20 -14.87
C SER A 50 -14.70 2.97 -14.20
N LEU A 51 -15.74 3.15 -13.38
CA LEU A 51 -16.42 2.08 -12.65
C LEU A 51 -17.93 2.21 -12.86
N ARG A 52 -18.62 1.09 -13.07
CA ARG A 52 -20.09 1.04 -13.07
C ARG A 52 -20.59 0.59 -11.70
N ILE A 53 -21.52 1.34 -11.14
CA ILE A 53 -22.16 1.06 -9.86
C ILE A 53 -23.67 1.19 -10.07
N PRO A 54 -24.50 0.29 -9.51
CA PRO A 54 -25.95 0.46 -9.52
C PRO A 54 -26.39 1.77 -8.85
N ASP A 55 -27.35 2.47 -9.45
CA ASP A 55 -27.80 3.79 -8.98
C ASP A 55 -28.27 3.80 -7.52
N HIS A 56 -29.00 2.77 -7.10
CA HIS A 56 -29.51 2.68 -5.72
C HIS A 56 -28.36 2.66 -4.70
N ILE A 57 -27.22 2.02 -5.02
CA ILE A 57 -26.05 1.98 -4.14
C ILE A 57 -25.38 3.35 -4.11
N LEU A 58 -25.23 4.00 -5.27
CA LEU A 58 -24.61 5.33 -5.36
C LEU A 58 -25.43 6.36 -4.57
N THR A 59 -26.76 6.29 -4.61
CA THR A 59 -27.65 7.14 -3.83
C THR A 59 -27.44 6.92 -2.33
N ARG A 60 -27.46 5.67 -1.85
CA ARG A 60 -27.21 5.35 -0.44
C ARG A 60 -25.84 5.83 0.04
N LEU A 61 -24.81 5.70 -0.80
CA LEU A 61 -23.47 6.18 -0.48
C LEU A 61 -23.45 7.71 -0.32
N LYS A 62 -24.15 8.46 -1.18
CA LYS A 62 -24.25 9.91 -1.08
C LYS A 62 -25.01 10.36 0.16
N GLU A 63 -26.13 9.70 0.49
CA GLU A 63 -26.88 9.94 1.72
C GLU A 63 -25.97 9.78 2.94
N ARG A 64 -25.27 8.64 3.04
CA ARG A 64 -24.38 8.35 4.15
C ARG A 64 -23.21 9.32 4.25
N ALA A 65 -22.61 9.67 3.11
CA ALA A 65 -21.51 10.64 3.08
C ALA A 65 -21.95 12.01 3.58
N ASN A 66 -23.17 12.43 3.23
CA ASN A 66 -23.76 13.67 3.71
C ASN A 66 -24.02 13.63 5.23
N GLU A 67 -24.55 12.53 5.77
CA GLU A 67 -24.79 12.36 7.21
C GLU A 67 -23.53 12.57 8.05
N ILE A 68 -22.38 12.09 7.57
CA ILE A 68 -21.09 12.18 8.27
C ILE A 68 -20.25 13.38 7.80
N ASN A 69 -20.81 14.27 6.98
CA ASN A 69 -20.17 15.47 6.43
C ASN A 69 -18.84 15.20 5.68
N VAL A 70 -18.81 14.18 4.82
CA VAL A 70 -17.67 13.88 3.95
C VAL A 70 -18.09 13.80 2.48
N PRO A 71 -17.17 14.05 1.52
CA PRO A 71 -17.46 13.82 0.11
C PRO A 71 -17.70 12.32 -0.17
N TYR A 72 -18.73 12.00 -0.97
CA TYR A 72 -19.05 10.60 -1.29
C TYR A 72 -17.89 9.83 -1.94
N GLN A 73 -17.02 10.52 -2.69
CA GLN A 73 -15.82 9.93 -3.30
C GLN A 73 -14.75 9.57 -2.26
N SER A 74 -14.65 10.34 -1.17
CA SER A 74 -13.74 10.02 -0.06
C SER A 74 -14.27 8.80 0.70
N LEU A 75 -15.56 8.78 1.03
CA LEU A 75 -16.20 7.64 1.67
C LEU A 75 -16.09 6.35 0.83
N MET A 76 -16.25 6.47 -0.50
CA MET A 76 -16.07 5.36 -1.42
C MET A 76 -14.66 4.73 -1.29
N LYS A 77 -13.62 5.56 -1.19
CA LYS A 77 -12.24 5.10 -1.07
C LYS A 77 -12.01 4.37 0.25
N GLU A 78 -12.56 4.90 1.34
CA GLU A 78 -12.48 4.29 2.67
C GLU A 78 -13.14 2.90 2.67
N TYR A 79 -14.36 2.79 2.16
CA TYR A 79 -15.06 1.49 2.08
C TYR A 79 -14.34 0.46 1.20
N ILE A 80 -13.73 0.89 0.10
CA ILE A 80 -12.90 -0.01 -0.73
C ILE A 80 -11.68 -0.49 0.06
N ALA A 81 -10.98 0.41 0.76
CA ALA A 81 -9.82 0.06 1.57
C ALA A 81 -10.18 -0.90 2.71
N GLU A 82 -11.26 -0.63 3.44
CA GLU A 82 -11.79 -1.49 4.48
C GLU A 82 -12.21 -2.86 3.95
N GLY A 83 -12.87 -2.89 2.79
CA GLY A 83 -13.28 -4.13 2.12
C GLY A 83 -12.09 -5.04 1.82
N ILE A 84 -10.97 -4.48 1.34
CA ILE A 84 -9.73 -5.23 1.06
C ILE A 84 -9.09 -5.77 2.35
N VAL A 85 -9.10 -4.98 3.43
CA VAL A 85 -8.57 -5.42 4.73
C VAL A 85 -9.41 -6.56 5.29
N ARG A 86 -10.74 -6.41 5.27
CA ARG A 86 -11.69 -7.42 5.76
C ARG A 86 -11.60 -8.73 4.98
N ASP A 87 -11.44 -8.66 3.67
CA ASP A 87 -11.28 -9.86 2.83
C ASP A 87 -9.98 -10.60 3.16
N ARG A 88 -8.86 -9.88 3.30
CA ARG A 88 -7.57 -10.46 3.70
C ARG A 88 -7.61 -11.10 5.09
N SER A 89 -8.26 -10.46 6.07
CA SER A 89 -8.40 -11.03 7.42
C SER A 89 -9.29 -12.26 7.46
N ASN A 90 -10.26 -12.38 6.54
CA ASN A 90 -11.11 -13.56 6.43
C ASN A 90 -10.47 -14.70 5.64
N SER A 91 -9.53 -14.39 4.72
CA SER A 91 -8.76 -15.37 3.96
C SER A 91 -7.74 -16.13 4.81
N THR A 92 -7.20 -15.50 5.87
CA THR A 92 -6.31 -16.17 6.83
C THR A 92 -6.97 -17.26 7.69
N TYR A 93 -8.29 -17.44 7.60
CA TYR A 93 -9.02 -18.55 8.23
C TYR A 93 -9.54 -19.60 7.23
N LYS A 94 -9.05 -19.57 5.99
CA LYS A 94 -9.38 -20.53 4.92
C LYS A 94 -8.14 -21.27 4.38
N ALA A 95 -7.13 -21.50 5.22
CA ALA A 95 -6.02 -22.39 4.92
C ALA A 95 -6.10 -23.65 5.78
#